data_AF-A0A3S3MZ92-F1
#
_entry.id   AF-A0A3S3MZ92-F1
#
_cell.length_a   1.000
_cell.length_b   1.000
_cell.length_c   1.000
_cell.angle_alpha   90.00
_cell.angle_beta   90.00
_cell.angle_gamma   90.00
#
_symmetry.space_group_name_H-M   'P 1'
#
loop_
_entity.id
_entity.type
_entity.pdbx_description
1 polymer ?
#
loop_
_entity_poly.entity_id
_entity_poly.type
_entity_poly.pdbx_seq_one_letter_code
_entity_poly.pdbx_strand_id
1 'polypeptide(L)'
;MIIMIDLTVDITPTGVILSSKFEQAPVHQMQQYYRHGVPDSCSEKWSALFDCFNLKTKRSSEVQEILEARERSKTHIWSFRSVDEASSHWKELFGHINDEE
;
A
#
# COMPACT_ATOMS: atom_id res chain seq x y z
N MET A 1 23.78 22.95 4.68
CA MET A 1 24.81 23.43 5.63
C MET A 1 24.96 22.36 6.69
N ILE A 2 26.05 21.59 6.65
CA ILE A 2 26.33 20.54 7.64
C ILE A 2 26.68 21.28 8.94
N ILE A 3 25.90 21.08 10.00
CA ILE A 3 26.24 21.62 11.32
C ILE A 3 27.36 20.71 11.85
N MET A 4 28.60 21.15 11.66
CA MET A 4 29.76 20.61 12.37
C MET A 4 29.56 20.93 13.86
N ILE A 5 29.20 19.91 14.64
CA ILE A 5 29.29 20.01 16.09
C ILE A 5 30.75 19.77 16.40
N ASP A 6 31.53 20.84 16.58
CA ASP A 6 32.92 20.72 17.05
C ASP A 6 32.90 20.25 18.51
N LEU A 7 32.98 18.93 18.69
CA LEU A 7 33.23 18.30 19.99
C LEU A 7 34.73 18.35 20.27
N THR A 8 35.17 19.34 21.04
CA THR A 8 36.51 19.30 21.63
C THR A 8 36.51 18.34 22.82
N VAL A 9 37.20 17.22 22.66
CA VAL A 9 37.39 16.21 23.71
C VAL A 9 38.66 16.57 24.48
N ASP A 10 38.51 17.12 25.69
CA ASP A 10 39.64 17.32 26.59
C ASP A 10 39.77 16.13 27.55
N ILE A 11 40.91 15.43 27.46
CA ILE A 11 41.24 14.29 28.32
C ILE A 11 42.03 14.81 29.53
N THR A 12 41.43 14.73 30.72
CA THR A 12 42.10 15.05 31.99
C THR A 12 42.29 13.78 32.83
N PRO A 13 43.25 13.72 33.77
CA PRO A 13 43.57 12.49 34.52
C PRO A 13 42.43 11.95 35.40
N THR A 14 41.37 12.73 35.61
CA THR A 14 40.15 12.32 36.34
C THR A 14 38.98 11.97 35.42
N GLY A 15 39.13 12.09 34.09
CA GLY A 15 38.11 11.70 33.12
C GLY A 15 38.02 12.61 31.89
N VAL A 16 37.13 12.24 30.97
CA VAL A 16 36.82 12.98 29.74
C VAL A 16 35.69 13.96 30.04
N ILE A 17 35.92 15.26 29.81
CA ILE A 17 34.86 16.28 29.94
C ILE A 17 34.47 16.74 28.53
N LEU A 18 33.20 16.51 28.16
CA LEU A 18 32.60 17.06 26.95
C LEU A 18 31.96 18.41 27.30
N SER A 19 32.61 19.52 26.94
CA SER A 19 31.99 20.85 27.03
C SER A 19 31.29 21.18 25.71
N SER A 20 29.96 21.02 25.67
CA SER A 20 29.15 21.55 24.57
C SER A 20 28.64 22.95 24.93
N LYS A 21 29.06 23.98 24.17
CA LYS A 21 28.39 25.27 24.21
C LYS A 21 27.02 25.10 23.54
N PHE A 22 25.99 24.91 24.35
CA PHE A 22 24.60 24.86 23.88
C PHE A 22 24.05 26.28 23.77
N GLU A 23 24.41 26.99 22.70
CA GLU A 23 23.73 28.24 22.36
C GLU A 23 22.31 27.88 21.90
N GLN A 24 21.33 28.34 22.70
CA GLN A 24 19.90 28.11 22.64
C GLN A 24 19.34 28.06 21.21
N ALA A 25 19.20 26.84 20.65
CA ALA A 25 18.38 26.62 19.48
C ALA A 25 16.90 26.64 19.93
N PRO A 26 16.05 27.54 19.41
CA PRO A 26 14.65 27.60 19.81
C PRO A 26 13.98 26.29 19.44
N VAL A 27 13.39 25.62 20.43
CA VAL A 27 12.72 24.33 20.28
C VAL A 27 11.43 24.54 19.47
N HIS A 28 11.54 24.52 18.14
CA HIS A 28 10.38 24.24 17.30
C HIS A 28 10.14 22.73 17.35
N GLN A 29 9.32 22.36 18.33
CA GLN A 29 8.71 21.05 18.48
C GLN A 29 8.11 20.62 17.13
N MET A 30 8.57 19.50 16.59
CA MET A 30 8.00 18.89 15.39
C MET A 30 6.48 18.74 15.57
N GLN A 31 5.72 19.45 14.75
CA GLN A 31 4.28 19.33 14.67
C GLN A 31 3.93 17.96 14.08
N GLN A 32 3.15 17.23 14.85
CA GLN A 32 2.41 16.00 14.57
C GLN A 32 2.32 15.62 13.09
N TYR A 33 2.97 14.51 12.70
CA TYR A 33 2.64 13.84 11.45
C TYR A 33 1.31 13.10 11.63
N TYR A 34 0.28 13.55 10.91
CA TYR A 34 -0.97 12.82 10.77
C TYR A 34 -0.70 11.51 9.98
N ARG A 35 -0.37 10.41 10.66
CA ARG A 35 -0.37 9.08 10.05
C ARG A 35 -1.81 8.57 10.00
N HIS A 36 -2.56 9.03 9.01
CA HIS A 36 -3.74 8.29 8.59
C HIS A 36 -3.26 7.01 7.91
N GLY A 37 -3.26 5.91 8.66
CA GLY A 37 -2.90 4.60 8.15
C GLY A 37 -3.41 3.55 9.14
N VAL A 38 -4.24 2.63 8.65
CA VAL A 38 -4.55 1.41 9.40
C VAL A 38 -3.22 0.68 9.60
N PRO A 39 -2.86 0.26 10.83
CA PRO A 39 -1.67 -0.55 11.03
C PRO A 39 -1.76 -1.78 10.14
N ASP A 40 -0.78 -1.97 9.26
CA ASP A 40 -0.67 -3.14 8.40
C ASP A 40 -0.53 -4.38 9.31
N SER A 41 -1.63 -5.08 9.57
CA SER A 41 -1.67 -6.22 10.48
C SER A 41 -1.17 -7.51 9.82
N CYS A 42 -0.76 -7.44 8.54
CA CYS A 42 -0.38 -8.57 7.69
C CYS A 42 -1.43 -9.71 7.67
N SER A 43 -2.63 -9.51 8.22
CA SER A 43 -3.64 -10.56 8.40
C SER A 43 -4.10 -11.12 7.06
N GLU A 44 -4.25 -10.25 6.05
CA GLU A 44 -4.59 -10.63 4.68
C GLU A 44 -3.52 -11.49 4.01
N LYS A 45 -2.24 -11.21 4.31
CA LYS A 45 -1.11 -11.99 3.79
C LYS A 45 -1.05 -13.36 4.46
N TRP A 46 -1.31 -13.43 5.77
CA TRP A 46 -1.42 -14.69 6.49
C TRP A 46 -2.59 -15.53 6.01
N SER A 47 -3.76 -14.92 5.78
CA SER A 47 -4.90 -15.64 5.23
C SER A 47 -4.58 -16.19 3.84
N ALA A 48 -3.93 -15.42 2.96
CA ALA A 48 -3.54 -15.89 1.63
C ALA A 48 -2.59 -17.10 1.68
N LEU A 49 -1.67 -17.14 2.65
CA LEU A 49 -0.77 -18.28 2.87
C LEU A 49 -1.55 -19.55 3.28
N PHE A 50 -2.44 -19.44 4.27
CA PHE A 50 -3.27 -20.55 4.70
C PHE A 50 -4.20 -21.04 3.60
N ASP A 51 -4.75 -20.12 2.81
CA ASP A 51 -5.61 -20.44 1.68
C ASP A 51 -4.86 -21.22 0.60
N CYS A 52 -3.59 -20.86 0.34
CA CYS A 52 -2.72 -21.61 -0.56
C CYS A 52 -2.47 -23.03 -0.06
N PHE A 53 -2.18 -23.22 1.23
CA PHE A 53 -2.02 -24.56 1.79
C PHE A 53 -3.29 -25.39 1.68
N ASN A 54 -4.45 -24.80 1.98
CA ASN A 54 -5.74 -25.47 1.80
C ASN A 54 -5.96 -25.89 0.34
N LEU A 55 -5.67 -25.03 -0.64
CA LEU A 55 -5.78 -25.37 -2.06
C LEU A 55 -4.81 -26.50 -2.46
N LYS A 56 -3.59 -26.51 -1.92
CA LYS A 56 -2.61 -27.59 -2.19
C LYS A 56 -3.02 -28.96 -1.65
N THR A 57 -3.88 -29.01 -0.64
CA THR A 57 -4.40 -30.28 -0.09
C THR A 57 -5.53 -30.90 -0.94
N LYS A 58 -6.07 -30.16 -1.91
CA LYS A 58 -7.19 -30.61 -2.75
C LYS A 58 -6.73 -31.20 -4.08
N ARG A 59 -7.60 -31.98 -4.73
CA ARG A 59 -7.35 -32.49 -6.09
C ARG A 59 -7.40 -31.36 -7.10
N SER A 60 -6.66 -31.49 -8.19
CA SER A 60 -6.56 -30.47 -9.25
C SER A 60 -7.92 -30.06 -9.83
N SER A 61 -8.85 -31.01 -10.01
CA SER A 61 -10.21 -30.75 -10.50
C SER A 61 -11.02 -29.85 -9.55
N GLU A 62 -10.93 -30.11 -8.25
CA GLU A 62 -11.61 -29.31 -7.23
C GLU A 62 -10.97 -27.93 -7.08
N VAL A 63 -9.64 -27.83 -7.20
CA VAL A 63 -8.92 -26.56 -7.16
C VAL A 63 -9.39 -25.64 -8.30
N GLN A 64 -9.54 -26.20 -9.51
CA GLN A 64 -9.98 -25.42 -10.66
C GLN A 64 -11.40 -24.88 -10.48
N GLU A 65 -12.33 -25.69 -9.99
CA GLU A 65 -13.69 -25.27 -9.67
C GLU A 65 -13.73 -24.17 -8.60
N ILE A 66 -12.93 -24.32 -7.53
CA ILE A 66 -12.84 -23.32 -6.46
C ILE A 66 -12.29 -21.99 -6.97
N LEU A 67 -11.28 -22.02 -7.83
CA LEU A 67 -10.69 -20.80 -8.40
C LEU A 67 -11.66 -20.12 -9.36
N GLU A 68 -12.37 -20.87 -10.20
CA GLU A 68 -13.39 -20.34 -11.10
C GLU A 68 -14.57 -19.71 -10.34
N ALA A 69 -15.06 -20.37 -9.28
CA ALA A 69 -16.13 -19.85 -8.44
C ALA A 69 -15.69 -18.56 -7.71
N ARG A 70 -14.46 -18.52 -7.20
CA ARG A 70 -13.87 -17.31 -6.59
C ARG A 70 -13.77 -16.18 -7.60
N GLU A 71 -13.32 -16.46 -8.81
CA GLU A 71 -13.21 -15.43 -9.84
C GLU A 71 -14.58 -14.89 -10.24
N ARG A 72 -15.60 -15.75 -10.40
CA ARG A 72 -16.99 -15.32 -10.67
C ARG A 72 -17.61 -14.51 -9.53
N SER A 73 -17.16 -14.71 -8.29
CA SER A 73 -17.67 -14.00 -7.11
C SER A 73 -17.03 -12.62 -6.89
N LYS A 74 -15.90 -12.33 -7.54
CA LYS A 74 -15.28 -11.01 -7.45
C LYS A 74 -16.11 -10.03 -8.26
N THR A 75 -16.44 -8.89 -7.65
CA THR A 75 -17.03 -7.75 -8.35
C THR A 75 -15.92 -7.10 -9.18
N HIS A 76 -15.76 -7.50 -10.44
CA HIS A 76 -14.86 -6.81 -11.35
C HIS A 76 -15.39 -5.41 -11.61
N ILE A 77 -14.50 -4.41 -11.61
CA ILE A 77 -14.83 -3.03 -12.01
C ILE A 77 -15.40 -3.04 -13.43
N TRP A 78 -14.94 -3.98 -14.27
CA TRP A 78 -15.40 -4.17 -15.65
C TRP A 78 -16.11 -5.52 -15.79
N SER A 79 -17.35 -5.51 -16.25
CA SER A 79 -18.10 -6.71 -16.63
C SER A 79 -17.71 -7.14 -18.04
N PHE A 80 -17.30 -8.39 -18.24
CA PHE A 80 -17.17 -8.94 -19.60
C PHE A 80 -18.56 -9.03 -20.23
N ARG A 81 -18.74 -8.35 -21.37
CA ARG A 81 -19.94 -8.39 -22.20
C ARG A 81 -19.64 -9.16 -23.47
N SER A 82 -20.65 -9.82 -24.05
CA SER A 82 -20.51 -10.40 -25.39
C SER A 82 -20.33 -9.28 -26.44
N VAL A 83 -19.85 -9.62 -27.64
CA VAL A 83 -19.66 -8.63 -28.72
C VAL A 83 -20.98 -7.91 -29.07
N ASP A 84 -22.09 -8.67 -29.10
CA ASP A 84 -23.42 -8.15 -29.39
C ASP A 84 -23.95 -7.25 -28.26
N GLU A 85 -23.69 -7.62 -27.01
CA GLU A 85 -24.08 -6.86 -25.83
C GLU A 85 -23.25 -5.58 -25.67
N ALA A 86 -21.94 -5.66 -25.93
CA ALA A 86 -21.03 -4.53 -25.91
C ALA A 86 -21.38 -3.51 -27.00
N SER A 87 -21.67 -3.97 -28.22
CA SER A 87 -22.05 -3.08 -29.33
C SER A 87 -23.39 -2.40 -29.11
N SER A 88 -24.38 -3.13 -28.57
CA SER A 88 -25.69 -2.56 -28.22
C SER A 88 -25.58 -1.52 -27.12
N HIS A 89 -24.82 -1.81 -26.04
CA HIS A 89 -24.59 -0.87 -24.94
C HIS A 89 -23.78 0.36 -25.37
N TRP A 90 -22.79 0.18 -26.25
CA TRP A 90 -22.05 1.30 -26.82
C TRP A 90 -22.97 2.19 -27.65
N LYS A 91 -23.84 1.62 -28.47
CA LYS A 91 -24.82 2.36 -29.28
C LYS A 91 -25.84 3.09 -28.42
N GLU A 92 -26.25 2.53 -27.28
CA GLU A 92 -27.12 3.21 -26.32
C GLU A 92 -26.41 4.43 -25.69
N LEU A 93 -25.18 4.25 -25.20
CA LEU A 93 -24.45 5.30 -24.51
C LEU A 93 -23.92 6.40 -25.44
N PHE A 94 -23.52 6.04 -26.66
CA PHE A 94 -22.75 6.92 -27.54
C PHE A 94 -23.32 7.01 -28.96
N GLY A 95 -24.51 6.44 -29.22
CA GLY A 95 -25.15 6.50 -30.53
C GLY A 95 -25.38 7.94 -31.02
N HIS A 96 -25.64 8.84 -30.09
CA HIS A 96 -25.85 10.27 -30.34
C HIS A 96 -24.58 11.04 -30.73
N ILE A 97 -23.38 10.46 -30.60
CA ILE A 97 -22.12 11.15 -30.92
C ILE A 97 -21.91 11.29 -32.43
N ASN A 98 -22.50 10.40 -33.22
CA ASN A 98 -22.40 10.43 -34.69
C ASN A 98 -23.58 11.15 -35.35
N ASP A 99 -24.55 11.61 -34.57
CA ASP A 99 -25.60 12.49 -35.05
C ASP A 99 -25.01 13.91 -35.08
N GLU A 100 -24.22 14.18 -36.13
CA GLU A 100 -23.86 15.55 -36.50
C GLU A 100 -25.15 16.34 -36.76
N GLU A 101 -25.29 17.50 -36.12
CA GLU A 101 -26.32 18.50 -36.40
C GLU A 101 -26.32 18.93 -37.88
#